data_AF-A0A843M9K8-F1
#
_entry.id   AF-A0A843M9K8-F1
#
_cell.length_a   1.000
_cell.length_b   1.000
_cell.length_c   1.000
_cell.angle_alpha   90.00
_cell.angle_beta   90.00
_cell.angle_gamma   90.00
#
_symmetry.space_group_name_H-M   'P 1'
#
loop_
_entity.id
_entity.type
_entity.pdbx_description
1 polymer ?
#
loop_
_entity_poly.entity_id
_entity_poly.type
_entity_poly.pdbx_seq_one_letter_code
_entity_poly.pdbx_strand_id
1 'polypeptide(L)'
;IHLHLSGGTLFHGGGWKNLQNIAVGKDFFTMNIRDFFGIPSYRVLDFYGMAEQTGIIFPDCECGYKHVPACAKIIIRNIQTLKPCGEGERGLIEVMSILPTSYYGQALLTEDTGRIIGWDGCPCGRRGVFFEILNRVERAEIRGCGDTFRVDHGR
;
A
#
# COMPACT_ATOMS: atom_id res chain seq x y z
N ILE A 1 -22.68 -9.07 -17.76
CA ILE A 1 -21.85 -10.30 -17.90
C ILE A 1 -21.29 -10.59 -16.52
N HIS A 2 -21.66 -11.72 -15.89
CA HIS A 2 -21.02 -12.19 -14.66
C HIS A 2 -20.04 -13.29 -15.04
N LEU A 3 -18.78 -13.14 -14.62
CA LEU A 3 -17.75 -14.16 -14.80
C LEU A 3 -17.65 -14.94 -13.48
N HIS A 4 -17.62 -16.27 -13.53
CA HIS A 4 -17.54 -17.08 -12.32
C HIS A 4 -16.11 -17.63 -12.14
N LEU A 5 -15.28 -16.85 -11.43
CA LEU A 5 -13.89 -17.14 -11.12
C LEU A 5 -13.71 -17.48 -9.63
N SER A 6 -14.59 -18.31 -9.05
CA SER A 6 -14.55 -18.67 -7.62
C SER A 6 -13.23 -19.32 -7.18
N GLY A 7 -12.53 -19.96 -8.11
CA GLY A 7 -11.19 -20.51 -7.91
C GLY A 7 -10.05 -19.47 -7.95
N GLY A 8 -10.32 -18.24 -8.37
CA GLY A 8 -9.33 -17.18 -8.57
C GLY A 8 -8.94 -16.43 -7.29
N THR A 9 -7.77 -15.78 -7.36
CA THR A 9 -7.30 -14.80 -6.39
C THR A 9 -7.04 -13.50 -7.14
N LEU A 10 -7.66 -12.41 -6.68
CA LEU A 10 -7.34 -11.07 -7.18
C LEU A 10 -6.24 -10.49 -6.30
N PHE A 11 -5.04 -10.36 -6.87
CA PHE A 11 -3.93 -9.67 -6.23
C PHE A 11 -3.75 -8.31 -6.90
N HIS A 12 -4.00 -7.23 -6.17
CA HIS A 12 -3.99 -5.88 -6.72
C HIS A 12 -3.22 -4.90 -5.83
N GLY A 13 -2.90 -3.75 -6.41
CA GLY A 13 -2.29 -2.62 -5.72
C GLY A 13 -2.55 -1.36 -6.53
N GLY A 14 -1.89 -0.28 -6.15
CA GLY A 14 -2.07 1.03 -6.78
C GLY A 14 -3.08 1.90 -6.03
N GLY A 15 -2.92 3.22 -6.18
CA GLY A 15 -3.69 4.21 -5.44
C GLY A 15 -4.68 4.97 -6.34
N TRP A 16 -5.63 5.64 -5.69
CA TRP A 16 -6.61 6.53 -6.32
C TRP A 16 -6.02 7.90 -6.70
N LYS A 17 -4.75 7.97 -7.14
CA LYS A 17 -3.95 9.21 -7.23
C LYS A 17 -4.66 10.34 -7.98
N ASN A 18 -5.34 10.04 -9.09
CA ASN A 18 -6.11 11.01 -9.87
C ASN A 18 -7.63 10.87 -9.68
N LEU A 19 -8.06 9.99 -8.77
CA LEU A 19 -9.44 9.51 -8.61
C LEU A 19 -9.87 9.50 -7.14
N GLN A 20 -9.19 10.26 -6.26
CA GLN A 20 -9.52 10.27 -4.82
C GLN A 20 -10.99 10.62 -4.56
N ASN A 21 -11.53 11.55 -5.35
CA ASN A 21 -12.94 11.96 -5.28
C ASN A 21 -13.95 10.86 -5.63
N ILE A 22 -13.50 9.77 -6.27
CA ILE A 22 -14.31 8.59 -6.58
C ILE A 22 -13.76 7.32 -5.93
N ALA A 23 -12.83 7.47 -4.98
CA ALA A 23 -12.23 6.33 -4.31
C ALA A 23 -13.31 5.57 -3.54
N VAL A 24 -13.34 4.26 -3.72
CA VAL A 24 -14.23 3.38 -2.97
C VAL A 24 -13.48 2.75 -1.81
N GLY A 25 -14.19 2.53 -0.71
CA GLY A 25 -13.68 1.77 0.42
C GLY A 25 -13.38 0.31 0.02
N LYS A 26 -12.46 -0.32 0.75
CA LYS A 26 -12.06 -1.72 0.55
C LYS A 26 -13.27 -2.66 0.52
N ASP A 27 -14.19 -2.52 1.48
CA ASP A 27 -15.38 -3.37 1.56
C ASP A 27 -16.27 -3.27 0.32
N PHE A 28 -16.48 -2.05 -0.18
CA PHE A 28 -17.26 -1.82 -1.39
C PHE A 28 -16.55 -2.41 -2.62
N PHE A 29 -15.24 -2.19 -2.76
CA PHE A 29 -14.45 -2.78 -3.84
C PHE A 29 -14.54 -4.30 -3.83
N THR A 30 -14.27 -4.93 -2.69
CA THR A 30 -14.26 -6.38 -2.52
C THR A 30 -15.66 -6.99 -2.72
N MET A 31 -16.73 -6.31 -2.29
CA MET A 31 -18.11 -6.72 -2.56
C MET A 31 -18.39 -6.74 -4.07
N ASN A 32 -18.03 -5.68 -4.79
CA ASN A 32 -18.23 -5.63 -6.24
C ASN A 32 -17.41 -6.70 -6.96
N ILE A 33 -16.15 -6.94 -6.56
CA ILE A 33 -15.35 -8.02 -7.14
C ILE A 33 -16.02 -9.38 -6.94
N ARG A 34 -16.57 -9.64 -5.74
CA ARG A 34 -17.33 -10.86 -5.48
C ARG A 34 -18.57 -10.96 -6.36
N ASP A 35 -19.34 -9.88 -6.48
CA ASP A 35 -20.62 -9.91 -7.19
C ASP A 35 -20.44 -10.02 -8.72
N PHE A 36 -19.39 -9.41 -9.29
CA PHE A 36 -19.10 -9.47 -10.73
C PHE A 36 -18.28 -10.71 -11.15
N PHE A 37 -17.29 -11.10 -10.36
CA PHE A 37 -16.34 -12.16 -10.70
C PHE A 37 -16.50 -13.45 -9.90
N GLY A 38 -17.39 -13.49 -8.90
CA GLY A 38 -17.55 -14.65 -8.02
C GLY A 38 -16.31 -14.95 -7.14
N ILE A 39 -15.32 -14.04 -7.09
CA ILE A 39 -14.10 -14.21 -6.29
C ILE A 39 -14.46 -13.91 -4.83
N PRO A 40 -14.25 -14.84 -3.90
CA PRO A 40 -14.60 -14.60 -2.51
C PRO A 40 -13.68 -13.55 -1.88
N SER A 41 -14.23 -12.76 -0.95
CA SER A 41 -13.58 -11.57 -0.38
C SER A 41 -12.20 -11.83 0.23
N TYR A 42 -11.98 -13.00 0.84
CA TYR A 42 -10.70 -13.38 1.42
C TYR A 42 -9.60 -13.70 0.39
N ARG A 43 -9.95 -13.75 -0.91
CA ARG A 43 -9.01 -13.93 -2.03
C ARG A 43 -8.84 -12.64 -2.84
N VAL A 44 -9.34 -11.51 -2.33
CA VAL A 44 -9.04 -10.16 -2.84
C VAL A 44 -7.99 -9.56 -1.92
N LEU A 45 -6.77 -9.46 -2.41
CA LEU A 45 -5.58 -9.10 -1.65
C LEU A 45 -5.01 -7.79 -2.19
N ASP A 46 -4.76 -6.85 -1.29
CA ASP A 46 -4.20 -5.54 -1.62
C ASP A 46 -2.78 -5.41 -1.07
N PHE A 47 -1.86 -4.86 -1.85
CA PHE A 47 -0.48 -4.63 -1.42
C PHE A 47 -0.06 -3.16 -1.57
N TYR A 48 0.81 -2.72 -0.65
CA TYR A 48 1.56 -1.49 -0.82
C TYR A 48 2.92 -1.80 -1.45
N GLY A 49 3.37 -0.94 -2.36
CA GLY A 49 4.63 -1.13 -3.07
C GLY A 49 4.88 0.03 -4.02
N MET A 50 6.10 0.08 -4.55
CA MET A 50 6.55 1.16 -5.44
C MET A 50 7.63 0.65 -6.38
N ALA A 51 7.77 1.29 -7.53
CA ALA A 51 8.72 0.88 -8.56
C ALA A 51 10.17 0.96 -8.05
N GLU A 52 10.43 1.94 -7.19
CA GLU A 52 11.70 2.28 -6.57
C GLU A 52 12.15 1.28 -5.48
N GLN A 53 11.32 0.30 -5.10
CA GLN A 53 11.67 -0.77 -4.16
C GLN A 53 11.72 -2.17 -4.80
N THR A 54 11.88 -2.21 -6.13
CA THR A 54 11.97 -3.40 -7.01
C THR A 54 11.82 -4.76 -6.30
N GLY A 55 10.61 -5.31 -6.36
CA GLY A 55 10.30 -6.65 -5.85
C GLY A 55 9.85 -6.71 -4.39
N ILE A 56 10.01 -5.65 -3.60
CA ILE A 56 9.40 -5.56 -2.27
C ILE A 56 7.97 -5.03 -2.38
N ILE A 57 7.06 -5.80 -1.82
CA ILE A 57 5.66 -5.43 -1.62
C ILE A 57 5.25 -5.79 -0.19
N PHE A 58 4.27 -5.05 0.32
CA PHE A 58 3.72 -5.19 1.65
C PHE A 58 2.24 -5.59 1.51
N PRO A 59 1.92 -6.89 1.41
CA PRO A 59 0.55 -7.35 1.29
C PRO A 59 -0.20 -7.13 2.61
N ASP A 60 -1.50 -6.91 2.51
CA ASP A 60 -2.37 -6.91 3.67
C ASP A 60 -2.55 -8.31 4.27
N CYS A 61 -2.99 -8.34 5.53
CA CYS A 61 -3.58 -9.51 6.15
C CYS A 61 -5.09 -9.33 6.25
N GLU A 62 -5.76 -10.39 6.70
CA GLU A 62 -7.20 -10.44 6.95
C GLU A 62 -7.66 -9.42 8.02
N CYS A 63 -6.75 -8.93 8.88
CA CYS A 63 -7.02 -7.86 9.84
C CYS A 63 -6.91 -6.45 9.24
N GLY A 64 -6.53 -6.33 7.96
CA GLY A 64 -6.35 -5.05 7.27
C GLY A 64 -4.97 -4.38 7.45
N TYR A 65 -4.05 -5.02 8.17
CA TYR A 65 -2.69 -4.50 8.36
C TYR A 65 -1.73 -4.97 7.27
N LYS A 66 -0.75 -4.13 6.92
CA LYS A 66 0.34 -4.46 6.00
C LYS A 66 1.49 -5.08 6.80
N HIS A 67 2.06 -6.18 6.31
CA HIS A 67 3.19 -6.85 6.98
C HIS A 67 4.51 -6.57 6.27
N VAL A 68 5.57 -6.34 7.06
CA VAL A 68 6.92 -6.12 6.56
C VAL A 68 7.59 -7.47 6.26
N PRO A 69 8.03 -7.73 5.01
CA PRO A 69 8.72 -8.97 4.68
C PRO A 69 10.13 -9.00 5.32
N ALA A 70 10.68 -10.19 5.51
CA ALA A 70 11.96 -10.39 6.22
C ALA A 70 13.17 -9.69 5.55
N CYS A 71 13.08 -9.40 4.25
CA CYS A 71 14.10 -8.69 3.48
C CYS A 71 13.90 -7.16 3.44
N ALA A 72 12.95 -6.62 4.20
CA ALA A 72 12.65 -5.21 4.24
C ALA A 72 12.53 -4.68 5.68
N LYS A 73 12.50 -3.35 5.81
CA LYS A 73 12.21 -2.64 7.05
C LYS A 73 11.37 -1.41 6.75
N ILE A 74 10.47 -1.07 7.67
CA ILE A 74 9.74 0.21 7.67
C ILE A 74 10.21 1.02 8.88
N ILE A 75 10.39 2.32 8.70
CA ILE A 75 10.52 3.29 9.78
C ILE A 75 9.46 4.37 9.56
N ILE A 76 8.67 4.66 10.59
CA ILE A 76 7.76 5.81 10.56
C ILE A 76 8.54 7.01 11.07
N ARG A 77 8.65 8.08 10.28
CA ARG A 77 9.42 9.29 10.61
C ARG A 77 8.52 10.47 10.87
N ASN A 78 8.76 11.17 11.97
CA ASN A 78 8.07 12.41 12.27
C ASN A 78 8.29 13.43 11.14
N ILE A 79 7.20 14.03 10.65
CA ILE A 79 7.22 14.87 9.43
C ILE A 79 8.13 16.11 9.59
N GLN A 80 8.28 16.64 10.80
CA GLN A 80 9.04 17.86 11.05
C GLN A 80 10.50 17.58 11.41
N THR A 81 10.75 16.51 12.17
CA THR A 81 12.07 16.24 12.76
C THR A 81 12.80 15.08 12.08
N LEU A 82 12.11 14.30 11.26
CA LEU A 82 12.58 13.06 10.63
C LEU A 82 13.09 11.99 11.62
N LYS A 83 12.86 12.17 12.92
CA LYS A 83 13.16 11.17 13.94
C LYS A 83 12.15 10.02 13.85
N PRO A 84 12.54 8.77 14.18
CA PRO A 84 11.62 7.66 14.28
C PRO A 84 10.48 7.95 15.26
N CYS A 85 9.26 7.61 14.85
CA CYS A 85 8.05 7.61 15.65
C CYS A 85 7.92 6.30 16.44
N GLY A 86 7.21 6.37 17.57
CA GLY A 86 6.79 5.22 18.36
C GLY A 86 5.60 4.47 17.76
N GLU A 87 5.16 3.43 18.46
CA GLU A 87 3.94 2.68 18.12
C GLU A 87 2.71 3.60 18.11
N GLY A 88 1.82 3.43 17.14
CA GLY A 88 0.58 4.21 17.02
C GLY A 88 0.76 5.64 16.52
N GLU A 89 1.99 6.16 16.50
CA GLU A 89 2.29 7.52 16.06
C GLU A 89 2.34 7.66 14.54
N ARG A 90 1.71 8.72 14.02
CA ARG A 90 1.67 9.04 12.59
C ARG A 90 2.97 9.72 12.14
N GLY A 91 3.49 9.29 10.99
CA GLY A 91 4.61 9.95 10.32
C GLY A 91 4.71 9.56 8.84
N LEU A 92 5.77 10.02 8.17
CA LEU A 92 6.16 9.57 6.84
C LEU A 92 6.66 8.14 6.90
N ILE A 93 6.35 7.35 5.88
CA ILE A 93 6.86 5.98 5.76
C ILE A 93 8.23 6.05 5.09
N GLU A 94 9.27 5.55 5.74
CA GLU A 94 10.53 5.20 5.11
C GLU A 94 10.54 3.69 4.90
N VAL A 95 10.80 3.27 3.66
CA VAL A 95 10.97 1.87 3.26
C VAL A 95 12.46 1.58 3.10
N MET A 96 12.89 0.44 3.59
CA MET A 96 14.25 -0.06 3.39
C MET A 96 14.23 -1.49 2.86
N SER A 97 15.18 -1.82 2.00
CA SER A 97 15.28 -3.14 1.37
C SER A 97 16.72 -3.56 1.15
N ILE A 98 16.98 -4.86 1.31
CA ILE A 98 18.29 -5.46 0.99
C ILE A 98 18.36 -6.02 -0.44
N LEU A 99 17.27 -5.97 -1.21
CA LEU A 99 17.20 -6.57 -2.54
C LEU A 99 17.89 -5.76 -3.65
N PRO A 100 17.80 -4.41 -3.68
CA PRO A 100 18.39 -3.63 -4.78
C PRO A 100 19.92 -3.70 -4.77
N THR A 101 20.50 -4.23 -5.85
CA THR A 101 21.96 -4.25 -6.11
C THR A 101 22.38 -3.39 -7.29
N SER A 102 21.43 -3.00 -8.15
CA SER A 102 21.67 -2.25 -9.39
C SER A 102 21.48 -0.74 -9.25
N TYR A 103 20.93 -0.25 -8.14
CA TYR A 103 20.76 1.17 -7.84
C TYR A 103 20.65 1.41 -6.32
N TYR A 104 20.69 2.67 -5.91
CA TYR A 104 20.55 3.09 -4.51
C TYR A 104 19.09 3.04 -4.02
N GLY A 105 18.54 1.83 -3.93
CA GLY A 105 17.17 1.57 -3.47
C GLY A 105 17.09 1.08 -2.03
N GLN A 106 18.17 1.16 -1.24
CA GLN A 106 18.21 0.51 0.08
C GLN A 106 17.38 1.23 1.14
N ALA A 107 17.19 2.54 1.00
CA ALA A 107 16.38 3.36 1.91
C ALA A 107 15.72 4.50 1.15
N LEU A 108 14.39 4.58 1.18
CA LEU A 108 13.60 5.63 0.55
C LEU A 108 12.60 6.19 1.54
N LEU A 109 12.70 7.50 1.79
CA LEU A 109 11.66 8.24 2.47
C LEU A 109 10.55 8.55 1.48
N THR A 110 9.36 8.03 1.74
CA THR A 110 8.20 8.21 0.89
C THR A 110 7.43 9.46 1.27
N GLU A 111 6.48 9.84 0.43
CA GLU A 111 5.50 10.90 0.73
C GLU A 111 4.21 10.32 1.32
N ASP A 112 4.17 9.01 1.57
CA ASP A 112 3.04 8.34 2.19
C ASP A 112 3.16 8.43 3.72
N THR A 113 2.02 8.59 4.39
CA THR A 113 1.94 8.60 5.86
C THR A 113 1.32 7.31 6.37
N GLY A 114 1.83 6.84 7.49
CA GLY A 114 1.36 5.63 8.16
C GLY A 114 1.75 5.63 9.63
N ARG A 115 1.50 4.51 10.28
CA ARG A 115 1.94 4.24 11.66
C ARG A 115 2.21 2.75 11.85
N ILE A 116 3.17 2.42 12.71
CA ILE A 116 3.36 1.05 13.18
C ILE A 116 2.22 0.73 14.14
N ILE A 117 1.59 -0.43 13.96
CA ILE A 117 0.55 -0.92 14.86
C ILE A 117 1.17 -1.81 15.94
N GLY A 118 2.22 -2.56 15.60
CA GLY A 118 2.99 -3.28 16.59
C GLY A 118 4.07 -4.19 15.98
N TRP A 119 4.68 -4.95 16.86
CA TRP A 119 5.64 -6.02 16.58
C TRP A 119 5.09 -7.31 17.16
N ASP A 120 5.10 -8.40 16.38
CA ASP A 120 4.78 -9.73 16.88
C ASP A 120 3.48 -9.77 17.73
N GLY A 121 2.33 -9.82 17.07
CA GLY A 121 1.06 -9.78 17.80
C GLY A 121 -0.14 -9.42 16.95
N CYS A 122 0.04 -9.39 15.63
CA CYS A 122 -1.08 -9.23 14.73
C CYS A 122 -2.06 -10.40 14.93
N PRO A 123 -3.38 -10.16 15.06
CA PRO A 123 -4.37 -11.23 15.23
C PRO A 123 -4.37 -12.28 14.11
N CYS A 124 -3.79 -11.97 12.94
CA CYS A 124 -3.57 -12.92 11.84
C CYS A 124 -2.52 -14.00 12.15
N GLY A 125 -1.77 -13.87 13.25
CA GLY A 125 -0.71 -14.79 13.67
C GLY A 125 0.63 -14.64 12.95
N ARG A 126 0.74 -13.75 11.95
CA ARG A 126 2.04 -13.44 11.32
C ARG A 126 2.92 -12.66 12.29
N ARG A 127 4.19 -13.07 12.34
CA ARG A 127 5.25 -12.40 13.12
C ARG A 127 5.88 -11.26 12.34
N GLY A 128 6.60 -10.39 13.04
CA GLY A 128 7.28 -9.22 12.53
C GLY A 128 6.47 -7.94 12.73
N VAL A 129 6.91 -6.90 12.03
CA VAL A 129 6.29 -5.57 12.06
C VAL A 129 5.04 -5.57 11.19
N PHE A 130 3.96 -4.98 11.72
CA PHE A 130 2.76 -4.70 10.95
C PHE A 130 2.32 -3.25 11.17
N PHE A 131 1.85 -2.65 10.09
CA PHE A 131 1.60 -1.21 10.01
C PHE A 131 0.37 -0.94 9.16
N GLU A 132 -0.12 0.29 9.24
CA GLU A 132 -1.17 0.78 8.36
C GLU A 132 -0.72 2.03 7.61
N ILE A 133 -1.33 2.23 6.45
CA ILE A 133 -1.15 3.41 5.62
C ILE A 133 -2.36 4.29 5.84
N LEU A 134 -2.12 5.55 6.19
CA LEU A 134 -3.16 6.50 6.51
C LEU A 134 -3.56 7.30 5.28
N ASN A 135 -2.63 8.07 4.71
CA ASN A 135 -2.85 8.96 3.58
C ASN A 135 -1.51 9.32 2.91
N ARG A 136 -1.51 9.74 1.65
CA ARG A 136 -0.36 10.44 1.05
C ARG A 136 -0.38 11.92 1.41
N VAL A 137 0.78 12.54 1.64
CA VAL A 137 0.86 13.98 1.93
C VAL A 137 0.38 14.78 0.71
N GLU A 138 -0.68 15.59 0.87
CA GLU A 138 -1.36 16.35 -0.20
C GLU A 138 -0.47 17.34 -0.98
N ARG A 139 0.74 17.65 -0.49
CA ARG A 139 1.68 18.60 -1.10
C ARG A 139 2.85 17.97 -1.86
N ALA A 140 2.82 16.66 -2.06
CA ALA A 140 3.71 15.95 -2.97
C ALA A 140 3.47 16.40 -4.42
N GLU A 141 4.52 16.71 -5.18
CA GLU A 141 4.37 17.03 -6.60
C GLU A 141 3.71 15.86 -7.35
N ILE A 142 2.72 16.17 -8.19
CA ILE A 142 2.00 15.18 -9.01
C ILE A 142 2.92 14.77 -10.18
N ARG A 143 3.93 13.94 -9.91
CA ARG A 143 4.73 13.26 -10.92
C ARG A 143 4.88 11.81 -10.55
N GLY A 144 4.13 10.92 -11.19
CA GLY A 144 4.20 9.49 -10.94
C GLY A 144 3.74 8.66 -12.14
N CYS A 145 4.14 7.39 -12.14
CA CYS A 145 3.99 6.47 -13.28
C CYS A 145 2.54 6.17 -13.72
N GLY A 146 1.52 6.70 -13.02
CA GLY A 146 0.09 6.58 -13.36
C GLY A 146 -0.56 7.89 -13.83
N ASP A 147 0.23 8.90 -14.19
CA ASP A 147 -0.30 10.19 -14.62
C ASP A 147 -0.96 10.10 -16.01
N THR A 148 -2.29 10.16 -16.03
CA THR A 148 -3.07 10.32 -17.25
C THR A 148 -3.19 11.79 -17.57
N PHE A 149 -2.32 12.31 -18.45
CA PHE A 149 -2.51 13.63 -19.05
C PHE A 149 -3.75 13.58 -19.95
N ARG A 150 -4.91 14.02 -19.44
CA ARG A 150 -6.06 14.25 -20.30
C ARG A 150 -5.85 15.59 -20.99
N VAL A 151 -5.22 15.55 -22.17
CA VAL A 151 -5.14 16.70 -23.06
C VAL A 151 -6.56 16.94 -23.57
N ASP A 152 -7.17 18.03 -23.14
CA ASP A 152 -8.49 18.43 -23.62
C ASP A 152 -8.32 18.90 -25.07
N HIS A 153 -8.58 18.03 -26.03
CA HIS A 153 -8.76 18.45 -27.42
C HIS A 153 -10.14 19.09 -27.51
N GLY A 154 -10.21 20.37 -27.15
CA GLY A 154 -11.38 21.20 -27.38
C GLY A 154 -11.86 21.03 -28.82
N ARG A 155 -13.10 20.55 -28.95
CA ARG A 155 -13.94 20.79 -30.12
C ARG A 155 -14.87 21.94 -29.80
#